data_AF-A0A960X3L0-F1
#
_entry.id   AF-A0A960X3L0-F1
#
_cell.length_a   1.000
_cell.length_b   1.000
_cell.length_c   1.000
_cell.angle_alpha   90.00
_cell.angle_beta   90.00
_cell.angle_gamma   90.00
#
_symmetry.space_group_name_H-M   'P 1'
#
loop_
_entity.id
_entity.type
_entity.pdbx_description
1 polymer ?
#
loop_
_entity_poly.entity_id
_entity_poly.type
_entity_poly.pdbx_seq_one_letter_code
_entity_poly.pdbx_strand_id
1 'polypeptide(L)'
;GREDIALYTGNDDNIVLDLLTPYRFNIDGRSVERRIVGGLLGHWSVWTKRAVELLERCHQVAKSDQPIPPDLLRTAIEVTDCNAAFFDAAHGFHGCIAGLHEVLRRQGLLQGIWCLDPGEHLSPGQAAEIDRVYTAYPHLNDDDFVRGL
;
A
#
# COMPACT_ATOMS: atom_id res chain seq x y z
N GLY A 1 -2.89 -30.31 -0.48
CA GLY A 1 -1.82 -29.45 0.07
C GLY A 1 -2.27 -28.88 1.41
N ARG A 2 -1.38 -28.23 2.16
CA ARG A 2 -1.69 -27.57 3.45
C ARG A 2 -2.67 -26.40 3.27
N GLU A 3 -3.66 -26.29 4.15
CA GLU A 3 -4.68 -25.21 4.20
C GLU A 3 -4.51 -24.32 5.45
N ASP A 4 -3.60 -24.70 6.34
CA ASP A 4 -3.22 -24.05 7.59
C ASP A 4 -2.12 -22.98 7.42
N ILE A 5 -1.76 -22.65 6.17
CA ILE A 5 -0.76 -21.61 5.86
C ILE A 5 -1.47 -20.36 5.36
N ALA A 6 -1.25 -19.25 6.05
CA ALA A 6 -1.63 -17.93 5.59
C ALA A 6 -0.56 -17.33 4.67
N LEU A 7 -0.97 -16.71 3.57
CA LEU A 7 -0.08 -16.05 2.61
C LEU A 7 -0.22 -14.54 2.75
N TYR A 8 0.91 -13.85 2.91
CA TYR A 8 0.98 -12.40 3.02
C TYR A 8 1.85 -11.85 1.88
N THR A 9 1.44 -10.75 1.27
CA THR A 9 2.25 -10.07 0.24
C THR A 9 3.24 -9.10 0.87
N GLY A 10 4.40 -8.96 0.22
CA GLY A 10 5.39 -7.91 0.49
C GLY A 10 5.43 -6.84 -0.62
N ASN A 11 4.47 -6.87 -1.56
CA ASN A 11 4.45 -5.99 -2.72
C ASN A 11 3.52 -4.81 -2.44
N ASP A 12 4.06 -3.69 -1.97
CA ASP A 12 3.29 -2.49 -1.64
C ASP A 12 2.52 -1.93 -2.85
N ASP A 13 3.13 -1.96 -4.02
CA ASP A 13 2.61 -1.40 -5.27
C ASP A 13 1.49 -2.24 -5.89
N ASN A 14 1.45 -3.55 -5.62
CA ASN A 14 0.45 -4.48 -6.16
C ASN A 14 -0.58 -4.98 -5.13
N ILE A 15 -0.56 -4.43 -3.91
CA ILE A 15 -1.32 -4.93 -2.77
C ILE A 15 -2.81 -5.18 -3.06
N VAL A 16 -3.48 -4.24 -3.71
CA VAL A 16 -4.93 -4.32 -3.98
C VAL A 16 -5.24 -5.50 -4.88
N LEU A 17 -4.44 -5.71 -5.93
CA LEU A 17 -4.64 -6.81 -6.86
C LEU A 17 -4.27 -8.16 -6.23
N ASP A 18 -3.22 -8.20 -5.41
CA ASP A 18 -2.83 -9.41 -4.68
C ASP A 18 -3.95 -9.89 -3.73
N LEU A 19 -4.65 -8.96 -3.06
CA LEU A 19 -5.78 -9.28 -2.17
C LEU A 19 -7.03 -9.73 -2.93
N LEU A 20 -7.28 -9.17 -4.12
CA LEU A 20 -8.46 -9.48 -4.92
C LEU A 20 -8.33 -10.80 -5.69
N THR A 21 -7.12 -11.10 -6.18
CA THR A 21 -6.90 -12.15 -7.17
C THR A 21 -6.72 -13.53 -6.52
N PRO A 22 -7.54 -14.54 -6.90
CA PRO A 22 -7.26 -15.93 -6.56
C PRO A 22 -6.12 -16.48 -7.43
N TYR A 23 -5.11 -17.09 -6.80
CA TYR A 23 -4.00 -17.76 -7.47
C TYR A 23 -4.35 -19.24 -7.66
N ARG A 24 -4.43 -19.69 -8.91
CA ARG A 24 -4.80 -21.07 -9.25
C ARG A 24 -3.62 -21.84 -9.80
N PHE A 25 -3.40 -23.03 -9.25
CA PHE A 25 -2.31 -23.93 -9.61
C PHE A 25 -2.87 -25.31 -9.95
N ASN A 26 -2.25 -26.01 -10.90
CA ASN A 26 -2.55 -27.41 -11.17
C ASN A 26 -1.48 -28.29 -10.51
N ILE A 27 -1.89 -29.10 -9.54
CA ILE A 27 -1.02 -30.01 -8.80
C ILE A 27 -1.61 -31.42 -8.94
N ASP A 28 -0.87 -32.32 -9.58
CA ASP A 28 -1.28 -33.71 -9.83
C ASP A 28 -2.69 -33.84 -10.48
N GLY A 29 -2.99 -32.95 -11.43
CA GLY A 29 -4.28 -32.93 -12.13
C GLY A 29 -5.43 -32.32 -11.34
N ARG A 30 -5.18 -31.77 -10.14
CA ARG A 30 -6.18 -31.07 -9.32
C ARG A 30 -5.93 -29.57 -9.33
N SER A 31 -7.00 -28.80 -9.55
CA SER A 31 -6.97 -27.35 -9.41
C SER A 31 -6.94 -26.97 -7.92
N VAL A 32 -5.94 -26.20 -7.52
CA VAL A 32 -5.74 -25.70 -6.16
C VAL A 32 -5.74 -24.18 -6.20
N GLU A 33 -6.63 -23.55 -5.45
CA GLU A 33 -6.71 -22.10 -5.31
C GLU A 33 -6.06 -21.63 -3.99
N ARG A 34 -5.33 -20.52 -4.04
CA ARG A 34 -4.73 -19.84 -2.89
C ARG A 34 -4.99 -18.34 -2.98
N ARG A 35 -5.01 -17.68 -1.83
CA ARG A 35 -5.26 -16.24 -1.70
C ARG A 35 -4.28 -15.61 -0.73
N ILE A 36 -3.90 -14.37 -1.05
CA ILE A 36 -3.25 -13.48 -0.09
C ILE A 36 -4.31 -12.97 0.89
N VAL A 37 -4.00 -12.97 2.18
CA VAL A 37 -4.92 -12.58 3.27
C VAL A 37 -4.47 -11.34 4.03
N GLY A 38 -3.39 -10.71 3.59
CA GLY A 38 -2.82 -9.51 4.20
C GLY A 38 -1.45 -9.18 3.60
N GLY A 39 -0.76 -8.22 4.20
CA GLY A 39 0.58 -7.82 3.78
C GLY A 39 1.52 -7.46 4.93
N LEU A 40 2.82 -7.45 4.63
CA LEU A 40 3.89 -6.92 5.47
C LEU A 40 4.55 -5.77 4.70
N LEU A 41 3.99 -4.57 4.85
CA LEU A 41 4.10 -3.49 3.85
C LEU A 41 4.52 -2.17 4.48
N GLY A 42 5.43 -1.46 3.83
CA GLY A 42 5.86 -0.13 4.26
C GLY A 42 4.78 0.93 4.06
N HIS A 43 3.96 0.81 3.01
CA HIS A 43 2.84 1.73 2.72
C HIS A 43 1.86 1.78 3.89
N TRP A 44 1.64 0.65 4.57
CA TRP A 44 0.73 0.56 5.71
C TRP A 44 1.24 1.25 7.00
N SER A 45 2.49 1.72 7.00
CA SER A 45 3.03 2.56 8.09
C SER A 45 2.45 3.97 8.09
N VAL A 46 1.86 4.40 6.97
CA VAL A 46 1.17 5.67 6.79
C VAL A 46 -0.27 5.41 6.38
N TRP A 47 -1.15 6.39 6.61
CA TRP A 47 -2.55 6.28 6.19
C TRP A 47 -3.25 5.01 6.70
N THR A 48 -2.84 4.53 7.87
CA THR A 48 -3.15 3.20 8.38
C THR A 48 -4.65 2.94 8.47
N LYS A 49 -5.46 3.94 8.85
CA LYS A 49 -6.92 3.75 8.91
C LYS A 49 -7.49 3.46 7.51
N ARG A 50 -7.08 4.21 6.49
CA ARG A 50 -7.52 3.97 5.10
C ARG A 50 -6.98 2.65 4.56
N ALA A 51 -5.74 2.29 4.91
CA ALA A 51 -5.16 1.01 4.52
C ALA A 51 -5.97 -0.18 5.06
N VAL A 52 -6.39 -0.12 6.33
CA VAL A 52 -7.26 -1.14 6.95
C VAL A 52 -8.64 -1.19 6.31
N GLU A 53 -9.27 -0.04 6.05
CA GLU A 53 -10.56 0.01 5.35
C GLU A 53 -10.49 -0.62 3.95
N LEU A 54 -9.40 -0.35 3.21
CA LEU A 54 -9.17 -0.92 1.90
C LEU A 54 -8.92 -2.44 1.96
N LEU A 55 -8.16 -2.91 2.95
CA LEU A 55 -7.95 -4.34 3.20
C LEU A 55 -9.29 -5.05 3.47
N GLU A 56 -10.12 -4.51 4.36
CA GLU A 56 -11.43 -5.05 4.67
C GLU A 56 -12.33 -5.10 3.44
N ARG A 57 -12.33 -4.03 2.64
CA ARG A 57 -13.09 -3.96 1.40
C ARG A 57 -12.63 -5.02 0.39
N CYS A 58 -11.33 -5.19 0.22
CA CYS A 58 -10.78 -6.23 -0.66
C CYS A 58 -11.19 -7.62 -0.18
N HIS A 59 -11.14 -7.89 1.13
CA HIS A 59 -11.60 -9.15 1.71
C HIS A 59 -13.10 -9.40 1.49
N GLN A 60 -13.94 -8.37 1.61
CA GLN A 60 -15.38 -8.49 1.36
C GLN A 60 -15.64 -8.86 -0.10
N VAL A 61 -14.98 -8.18 -1.05
CA VAL A 61 -15.11 -8.48 -2.48
C VAL A 61 -14.54 -9.86 -2.82
N ALA A 62 -13.36 -10.21 -2.31
CA ALA A 62 -12.71 -11.49 -2.55
C ALA A 62 -13.52 -12.69 -2.03
N LYS A 63 -14.32 -12.50 -0.97
CA LYS A 63 -15.24 -13.50 -0.42
C LYS A 63 -16.61 -13.49 -1.08
N SER A 64 -16.94 -12.44 -1.82
CA SER A 64 -18.17 -12.38 -2.60
C SER A 64 -17.97 -13.12 -3.92
N ASP A 65 -18.93 -13.95 -4.33
CA ASP A 65 -18.95 -14.54 -5.68
C ASP A 65 -19.30 -13.50 -6.77
N GLN A 66 -19.03 -12.22 -6.51
CA GLN A 66 -19.37 -11.11 -7.39
C GLN A 66 -18.15 -10.65 -8.20
N PRO A 67 -18.36 -10.03 -9.37
CA PRO A 67 -17.28 -9.40 -10.13
C PRO A 67 -16.56 -8.32 -9.32
N ILE A 68 -15.25 -8.14 -9.58
CA ILE A 68 -14.47 -7.07 -8.96
C ILE A 68 -15.02 -5.72 -9.42
N PRO A 69 -15.42 -4.82 -8.49
CA PRO A 69 -15.85 -3.47 -8.82
C PRO A 69 -14.76 -2.69 -9.57
N PRO A 70 -15.08 -1.99 -10.69
CA PRO A 70 -14.09 -1.23 -11.44
C PRO A 70 -13.36 -0.15 -10.64
N ASP A 71 -13.99 0.37 -9.59
CA ASP A 71 -13.37 1.39 -8.74
C ASP A 71 -12.26 0.83 -7.84
N LEU A 72 -12.27 -0.47 -7.51
CA LEU A 72 -11.14 -1.12 -6.84
C LEU A 72 -9.95 -1.30 -7.78
N LEU A 73 -10.19 -1.55 -9.07
CA LEU A 73 -9.12 -1.57 -10.07
C LEU A 73 -8.49 -0.19 -10.24
N ARG A 74 -9.32 0.88 -10.23
CA ARG A 74 -8.81 2.26 -10.20
C ARG A 74 -8.02 2.53 -8.92
N THR A 75 -8.55 2.14 -7.76
CA THR A 75 -7.88 2.30 -6.46
C THR A 75 -6.52 1.59 -6.46
N ALA A 76 -6.39 0.43 -7.12
CA ALA A 76 -5.12 -0.26 -7.26
C ALA A 76 -4.07 0.63 -7.97
N ILE A 77 -4.44 1.29 -9.08
CA ILE A 77 -3.54 2.21 -9.80
C ILE A 77 -3.18 3.43 -8.95
N GLU A 78 -4.16 4.00 -8.24
CA GLU A 78 -3.92 5.14 -7.35
C GLU A 78 -2.95 4.77 -6.21
N VAL A 79 -3.10 3.58 -5.62
CA VAL A 79 -2.18 3.05 -4.61
C VAL A 79 -0.79 2.80 -5.19
N THR A 80 -0.68 2.24 -6.41
CA THR A 80 0.61 2.09 -7.10
C THR A 80 1.31 3.44 -7.30
N ASP A 81 0.57 4.49 -7.68
CA ASP A 81 1.13 5.83 -7.87
C ASP A 81 1.58 6.47 -6.54
N CYS A 82 0.78 6.35 -5.47
CA CYS A 82 1.20 6.74 -4.13
C CYS A 82 2.49 6.02 -3.70
N ASN A 83 2.59 4.72 -3.94
CA ASN A 83 3.79 3.95 -3.65
C ASN A 83 5.01 4.46 -4.41
N ALA A 84 4.87 4.77 -5.69
CA ALA A 84 5.96 5.31 -6.49
C ALA A 84 6.50 6.64 -5.92
N ALA A 85 5.61 7.52 -5.44
CA ALA A 85 5.97 8.78 -4.80
C ALA A 85 6.61 8.59 -3.41
N PHE A 86 6.04 7.72 -2.58
CA PHE A 86 6.54 7.47 -1.22
C PHE A 86 7.89 6.78 -1.22
N PHE A 87 8.02 5.74 -2.03
CA PHE A 87 9.20 4.90 -2.06
C PHE A 87 10.24 5.38 -3.05
N ASP A 88 10.06 6.53 -3.68
CA ASP A 88 11.05 7.16 -4.54
C ASP A 88 11.48 6.29 -5.73
N ALA A 89 10.50 5.64 -6.38
CA ALA A 89 10.77 4.67 -7.45
C ALA A 89 11.55 5.30 -8.62
N ALA A 90 11.32 6.58 -8.91
CA ALA A 90 12.01 7.34 -9.97
C ALA A 90 13.53 7.50 -9.72
N HIS A 91 13.97 7.40 -8.46
CA HIS A 91 15.37 7.54 -8.07
C HIS A 91 15.93 6.24 -7.48
N GLY A 92 15.34 5.09 -7.81
CA GLY A 92 15.85 3.79 -7.38
C GLY A 92 15.74 3.56 -5.88
N PHE A 93 14.67 4.05 -5.26
CA PHE A 93 14.35 3.87 -3.83
C PHE A 93 15.30 4.59 -2.87
N HIS A 94 16.01 5.61 -3.34
CA HIS A 94 16.95 6.37 -2.51
C HIS A 94 16.27 7.03 -1.30
N GLY A 95 15.12 7.67 -1.49
CA GLY A 95 14.34 8.32 -0.43
C GLY A 95 13.23 7.46 0.15
N CYS A 96 13.37 6.14 0.16
CA CYS A 96 12.32 5.19 0.57
C CYS A 96 11.80 5.42 2.00
N ILE A 97 12.69 5.45 3.00
CA ILE A 97 12.28 5.65 4.40
C ILE A 97 11.97 7.13 4.64
N ALA A 98 12.78 8.03 4.09
CA ALA A 98 12.58 9.47 4.20
C ALA A 98 11.20 9.92 3.65
N GLY A 99 10.72 9.28 2.59
CA GLY A 99 9.40 9.53 1.99
C GLY A 99 8.25 9.17 2.91
N LEU A 100 8.29 8.00 3.54
CA LEU A 100 7.30 7.61 4.57
C LEU A 100 7.38 8.54 5.80
N HIS A 101 8.60 8.88 6.24
CA HIS A 101 8.77 9.84 7.33
C HIS A 101 8.21 11.22 6.98
N GLU A 102 8.30 11.66 5.73
CA GLU A 102 7.72 12.94 5.28
C GLU A 102 6.20 12.93 5.41
N VAL A 103 5.55 11.82 5.05
CA VAL A 103 4.11 11.65 5.27
C VAL A 103 3.76 11.70 6.76
N LEU A 104 4.48 10.95 7.60
CA LEU A 104 4.27 10.97 9.07
C LEU A 104 4.54 12.35 9.69
N ARG A 105 5.54 13.08 9.18
CA ARG A 105 5.86 14.44 9.61
C ARG A 105 4.74 15.41 9.25
N ARG A 106 4.15 15.29 8.07
CA ARG A 106 2.96 16.09 7.66
C ARG A 106 1.76 15.81 8.55
N GLN A 107 1.59 14.57 8.99
CA GLN A 107 0.55 14.17 9.94
C GLN A 107 0.83 14.61 11.39
N GLY A 108 2.02 15.15 11.68
CA GLY A 108 2.42 15.56 13.02
C GLY A 108 2.86 14.41 13.93
N LEU A 109 3.00 13.19 13.40
CA LEU A 109 3.43 12.01 14.15
C LEU A 109 4.96 11.95 14.31
N LEU A 110 5.70 12.57 13.40
CA LEU A 110 7.15 12.75 13.49
C LEU A 110 7.53 14.24 13.45
N GLN A 111 8.62 14.61 14.12
CA GLN A 111 9.14 15.98 14.12
C GLN A 111 9.99 16.31 12.87
N GLY A 112 10.45 15.29 12.16
CA GLY A 112 11.32 15.43 10.99
C GLY A 112 11.50 14.09 10.28
N ILE A 113 12.29 14.11 9.22
CA ILE A 113 12.43 12.98 8.28
C ILE A 113 13.74 12.20 8.46
N TRP A 114 14.37 12.30 9.62
CA TRP A 114 15.71 11.76 9.85
C TRP A 114 15.74 10.23 9.77
N CYS A 115 16.73 9.71 9.03
CA CYS A 115 17.00 8.29 8.91
C CYS A 115 18.25 7.90 9.72
N LEU A 116 18.41 6.59 9.99
CA LEU A 116 19.60 6.08 10.67
C LEU A 116 20.84 6.18 9.78
N ASP A 117 20.68 5.95 8.48
CA ASP A 117 21.70 6.27 7.48
C ASP A 117 21.65 7.78 7.18
N PRO A 118 22.71 8.54 7.47
CA PRO A 118 22.75 9.98 7.17
C PRO A 118 22.71 10.29 5.66
N GLY A 119 23.00 9.31 4.81
CA GLY A 119 22.91 9.43 3.36
C GLY A 119 21.49 9.27 2.82
N GLU A 120 20.55 8.75 3.63
CA GLU A 120 19.16 8.57 3.22
C GLU A 120 18.34 9.84 3.49
N HIS A 121 17.86 10.45 2.41
CA HIS A 121 17.08 11.69 2.41
C HIS A 121 16.13 11.71 1.23
N LEU A 122 15.21 12.68 1.20
CA LEU A 122 14.34 12.85 0.04
C LEU A 122 15.16 13.20 -1.20
N SER A 123 14.92 12.49 -2.30
CA SER A 123 15.49 12.85 -3.60
C SER A 123 14.91 14.18 -4.10
N PRO A 124 15.64 14.90 -4.98
CA PRO A 124 15.11 16.10 -5.63
C PRO A 124 13.75 15.82 -6.29
N GLY A 125 12.74 16.62 -5.92
CA GLY A 125 11.38 16.50 -6.47
C GLY A 125 10.47 15.48 -5.76
N GLN A 126 11.00 14.58 -4.92
CA GLN A 126 10.17 13.58 -4.24
C GLN A 126 9.10 14.22 -3.34
N ALA A 127 9.44 15.29 -2.59
CA ALA A 127 8.46 16.02 -1.78
C ALA A 127 7.29 16.57 -2.61
N ALA A 128 7.58 17.04 -3.83
CA ALA A 128 6.55 17.55 -4.75
C ALA A 128 5.70 16.42 -5.34
N GLU A 129 6.27 15.24 -5.58
CA GLU A 129 5.50 14.05 -5.95
C GLU A 129 4.58 13.58 -4.81
N ILE A 130 5.05 13.66 -3.56
CA ILE A 130 4.22 13.41 -2.38
C ILE A 130 3.05 14.43 -2.32
N ASP A 131 3.31 15.73 -2.55
CA ASP A 131 2.26 16.75 -2.65
C ASP A 131 1.23 16.44 -3.74
N ARG A 132 1.72 15.97 -4.89
CA ARG A 132 0.89 15.61 -6.04
C ARG A 132 -0.08 14.49 -5.70
N VAL A 133 0.39 13.38 -5.13
CA VAL A 133 -0.49 12.23 -4.79
C VAL A 133 -1.45 12.56 -3.64
N TYR A 134 -1.03 13.40 -2.68
CA TYR A 134 -1.91 13.95 -1.65
C TYR A 134 -3.10 14.71 -2.25
N THR A 135 -2.83 15.52 -3.29
CA THR A 135 -3.84 16.33 -3.98
C THR A 135 -4.71 15.48 -4.92
N ALA A 136 -4.10 14.53 -5.61
CA ALA A 136 -4.78 13.68 -6.58
C ALA A 136 -5.73 12.66 -5.92
N TYR A 137 -5.34 12.12 -4.76
CA TYR A 137 -6.03 11.01 -4.10
C TYR A 137 -6.35 11.31 -2.63
N PRO A 138 -7.11 12.38 -2.33
CA PRO A 138 -7.39 12.78 -0.96
C PRO A 138 -8.20 11.73 -0.16
N HIS A 139 -8.89 10.81 -0.84
CA HIS A 139 -9.61 9.71 -0.21
C HIS A 139 -8.72 8.59 0.34
N LEU A 140 -7.44 8.52 -0.06
CA LEU A 140 -6.50 7.49 0.38
C LEU A 140 -5.76 7.85 1.67
N ASN A 141 -5.73 9.13 2.07
CA ASN A 141 -5.11 9.52 3.33
C ASN A 141 -6.11 9.55 4.50
N ASP A 142 -5.57 9.53 5.72
CA ASP A 142 -6.31 9.61 6.98
C ASP A 142 -5.90 10.81 7.84
N ASP A 143 -5.39 11.87 7.22
CA ASP A 143 -4.89 13.06 7.95
C ASP A 143 -5.94 13.68 8.88
N ASP A 144 -7.20 13.73 8.46
CA ASP A 144 -8.31 14.23 9.29
C ASP A 144 -8.55 13.34 10.53
N PHE A 145 -8.36 12.03 10.41
CA PHE A 145 -8.47 11.11 11.53
C PHE A 145 -7.32 11.31 12.50
N VAL A 146 -6.08 11.44 12.01
CA VAL A 146 -4.90 11.68 12.85
C VAL A 146 -4.98 13.01 13.59
N ARG A 147 -5.47 14.08 12.94
CA ARG A 147 -5.69 15.40 13.59
C ARG A 147 -6.71 15.37 14.72
N GLY A 148 -7.60 14.38 14.74
CA GLY A 148 -8.65 14.23 15.75
C GLY A 148 -8.25 13.40 16.97
N LEU A 149 -7.03 12.85 17.01
CA LEU A 149 -6.47 12.09 18.14
C LEU A 149 -5.98 13.03 19.25
#